data_AF-A0A091V8D6-F1
#
_entry.id   AF-A0A091V8D6-F1
#
_cell.length_a   1.000
_cell.length_b   1.000
_cell.length_c   1.000
_cell.angle_alpha   90.00
_cell.angle_beta   90.00
_cell.angle_gamma   90.00
#
_symmetry.space_group_name_H-M   'P 1'
#
loop_
_entity.id
_entity.type
_entity.pdbx_description
1 polymer ?
#
loop_
_entity_poly.entity_id
_entity_poly.type
_entity_poly.pdbx_seq_one_letter_code
_entity_poly.pdbx_strand_id
1 'polypeptide(L)'
;DNVTLQIDGVLYLRVMDPYKASYGVEDPEYAVTQLAQTTMRSELGKLSLDRVFRERESLNANIVDAINQASDCWGIRCLRYEIKDIHVPPRVKESMQMQVEAERRKRATVLESEGTRESAINVAEGQKQAQILASEAEKAEQINKAAGEANAMLVKARAKAEAIQLLAAALAQQ
;
A
#
# COMPACT_ATOMS: atom_id res chain seq x y z
N ASP A 1 27.61 -14.14 4.60
CA ASP A 1 26.67 -15.27 4.74
C ASP A 1 27.19 -16.48 3.98
N ASN A 2 27.77 -17.46 4.67
CA ASN A 2 28.26 -18.70 4.05
C ASN A 2 27.13 -19.75 3.99
N VAL A 3 26.05 -19.42 3.28
CA VAL A 3 24.94 -20.35 3.06
C VAL A 3 25.17 -21.05 1.74
N THR A 4 25.20 -22.39 1.76
CA THR A 4 25.19 -23.19 0.54
C THR A 4 23.78 -23.17 -0.06
N LEU A 5 23.68 -22.80 -1.33
CA LEU A 5 22.43 -22.75 -2.07
C LEU A 5 22.56 -23.65 -3.30
N GLN A 6 21.52 -24.42 -3.59
CA GLN A 6 21.38 -25.13 -4.86
C GLN A 6 20.31 -24.44 -5.67
N ILE A 7 20.64 -24.10 -6.91
CA ILE A 7 19.73 -23.33 -7.77
C ILE A 7 19.69 -23.97 -9.14
N ASP A 8 18.45 -24.17 -9.60
CA ASP A 8 18.15 -24.70 -10.91
C ASP A 8 17.72 -23.56 -11.83
N GLY A 9 18.25 -23.55 -13.04
CA GLY A 9 17.94 -22.55 -14.06
C GLY A 9 17.74 -23.19 -15.42
N VAL A 10 16.95 -22.55 -16.27
CA VAL A 10 16.69 -22.94 -17.65
C VAL A 10 17.16 -21.83 -18.59
N LEU A 11 17.90 -22.21 -19.63
CA LEU A 11 18.35 -21.32 -20.68
C LEU A 11 17.56 -21.56 -21.96
N TYR A 12 17.09 -20.48 -22.56
CA TYR A 12 16.50 -20.49 -23.90
C TYR A 12 17.50 -19.87 -24.86
N LEU A 13 18.10 -20.71 -25.71
CA LEU A 13 19.16 -20.32 -26.64
C LEU A 13 18.65 -20.34 -28.07
N ARG A 14 19.22 -19.46 -28.89
CA ARG A 14 19.02 -19.46 -30.35
C ARG A 14 20.36 -19.25 -31.04
N VAL A 15 20.65 -20.12 -32.01
CA VAL A 15 21.77 -19.93 -32.93
C VAL A 15 21.41 -18.81 -33.90
N MET A 16 22.23 -17.77 -33.92
CA MET A 16 22.12 -16.61 -34.81
C MET A 16 23.07 -16.72 -36.00
N ASP A 17 24.27 -17.25 -35.77
CA ASP A 17 25.30 -17.43 -36.80
C ASP A 17 25.87 -18.86 -36.70
N PRO A 18 25.42 -19.79 -37.57
CA PRO A 18 25.87 -21.18 -37.55
C PRO A 18 27.37 -21.34 -37.79
N TYR A 19 28.00 -20.43 -38.55
CA TYR A 19 29.44 -20.48 -38.81
C TYR A 19 30.22 -20.22 -37.52
N LYS A 20 29.87 -19.14 -36.80
CA LYS A 20 30.47 -18.84 -35.50
C LYS A 20 30.15 -19.89 -34.44
N ALA A 21 28.95 -20.45 -34.45
CA ALA A 21 28.60 -21.55 -33.55
C ALA A 21 29.40 -22.82 -33.80
N SER A 22 29.80 -23.08 -35.06
CA SER A 22 30.55 -24.28 -35.42
C SER A 22 32.06 -24.15 -35.22
N TYR A 23 32.61 -22.93 -35.35
CA TYR A 23 34.06 -22.70 -35.36
C TYR A 23 34.56 -21.73 -34.27
N GLY A 24 33.66 -21.00 -33.61
CA GLY A 24 34.01 -20.02 -32.59
C GLY A 24 34.34 -20.63 -31.23
N VAL A 25 33.86 -21.85 -30.95
CA VAL A 25 34.17 -22.64 -29.75
C VAL A 25 33.85 -24.11 -30.02
N GLU A 26 34.52 -25.02 -29.31
CA GLU A 26 34.36 -26.48 -29.48
C GLU A 26 32.94 -26.97 -29.19
N ASP A 27 32.35 -26.53 -28.07
CA ASP A 27 30.96 -26.79 -27.70
C ASP A 27 30.30 -25.48 -27.22
N PRO A 28 29.51 -24.82 -28.07
CA PRO A 28 28.93 -23.53 -27.73
C PRO A 28 27.78 -23.64 -26.72
N GLU A 29 27.06 -24.76 -26.66
CA GLU A 29 26.01 -24.97 -25.66
C GLU A 29 26.62 -25.16 -24.26
N TYR A 30 27.68 -25.96 -24.17
CA TYR A 30 28.42 -26.13 -22.93
C TYR A 30 29.10 -24.84 -22.48
N ALA A 31 29.75 -24.10 -23.40
CA ALA A 31 30.39 -22.83 -23.09
C ALA A 31 29.41 -21.80 -22.51
N VAL A 32 28.23 -21.65 -23.13
CA VAL A 32 27.17 -20.77 -22.64
C VAL A 32 26.65 -21.23 -21.28
N THR A 33 26.50 -22.54 -21.06
CA THR A 33 26.06 -23.10 -19.77
C THR A 33 27.06 -22.78 -18.65
N GLN A 34 28.36 -22.94 -18.91
CA GLN A 34 29.42 -22.63 -17.93
C GLN A 34 29.48 -21.12 -17.62
N LEU A 35 29.32 -20.29 -18.64
CA LEU A 35 29.24 -18.85 -18.48
C LEU A 35 28.02 -18.48 -17.62
N ALA A 36 26.85 -19.04 -17.91
CA ALA A 36 25.64 -18.81 -17.15
C ALA A 36 25.79 -19.18 -15.67
N GLN A 37 26.41 -20.33 -15.37
CA GLN A 37 26.69 -20.74 -13.99
C GLN A 37 27.64 -19.76 -13.27
N THR A 38 28.68 -19.30 -13.95
CA THR A 38 29.66 -18.37 -13.37
C THR A 38 29.06 -16.99 -13.12
N THR A 39 28.30 -16.47 -14.10
CA THR A 39 27.55 -15.22 -13.99
C THR A 39 26.52 -15.28 -12.88
N MET A 40 25.72 -16.37 -12.82
CA MET A 40 24.74 -16.58 -11.76
C MET A 40 25.40 -16.56 -10.38
N ARG A 41 26.51 -17.29 -10.21
CA ARG A 41 27.26 -17.31 -8.94
C ARG A 41 27.74 -15.91 -8.54
N SER A 42 28.24 -15.13 -9.50
CA SER A 42 28.72 -13.77 -9.28
C SER A 42 27.59 -12.82 -8.85
N GLU A 43 26.47 -12.84 -9.58
CA GLU A 43 25.32 -11.97 -9.29
C GLU A 43 24.67 -12.31 -7.95
N LEU A 44 24.53 -13.59 -7.64
CA LEU A 44 24.02 -14.05 -6.34
C LEU A 44 24.96 -13.68 -5.19
N GLY A 45 26.28 -13.66 -5.41
CA GLY A 45 27.25 -13.25 -4.40
C GLY A 45 27.16 -11.77 -4.01
N LYS A 46 26.60 -10.92 -4.88
CA LYS A 46 26.40 -9.49 -4.63
C LYS A 46 25.10 -9.19 -3.88
N LEU A 47 24.14 -10.10 -3.91
CA LEU A 47 22.80 -9.91 -3.35
C LEU A 47 22.61 -10.70 -2.06
N SER A 48 21.80 -10.17 -1.15
CA SER A 48 21.34 -10.96 0.00
C SER A 48 20.32 -12.00 -0.46
N LEU A 49 20.27 -13.15 0.22
CA LEU A 49 19.36 -14.25 -0.12
C LEU A 49 17.90 -13.80 -0.23
N ASP A 50 17.46 -12.90 0.64
CA ASP A 50 16.12 -12.33 0.62
C ASP A 50 15.84 -11.47 -0.63
N ARG A 51 16.83 -10.69 -1.11
CA ARG A 51 16.69 -9.93 -2.37
C ARG A 51 16.60 -10.85 -3.58
N VAL A 52 17.35 -11.96 -3.59
CA VAL A 52 17.28 -12.95 -4.68
C VAL A 52 15.85 -13.48 -4.87
N PHE A 53 15.09 -13.67 -3.80
CA PHE A 53 13.68 -14.09 -3.91
C PHE A 53 12.77 -12.99 -4.45
N ARG A 54 13.02 -11.73 -4.11
CA ARG A 54 12.17 -10.59 -4.52
C ARG A 54 12.49 -10.08 -5.93
N GLU A 55 13.75 -10.11 -6.32
CA GLU A 55 14.28 -9.45 -7.52
C GLU A 55 14.63 -10.46 -8.63
N ARG A 56 13.90 -11.59 -8.71
CA ARG A 56 14.17 -12.66 -9.69
C ARG A 56 14.17 -12.16 -11.14
N GLU A 57 13.24 -11.28 -11.50
CA GLU A 57 13.15 -10.74 -12.86
C GLU A 57 14.36 -9.89 -13.23
N SER A 58 14.81 -9.02 -12.31
CA SER A 58 16.01 -8.21 -12.52
C SER A 58 17.26 -9.06 -12.62
N LEU A 59 17.37 -10.10 -11.78
CA LEU A 59 18.47 -11.05 -11.84
C LEU A 59 18.51 -11.80 -13.16
N ASN A 60 17.35 -12.27 -13.66
CA ASN A 60 17.25 -12.92 -14.96
C ASN A 60 17.71 -12.00 -16.09
N ALA A 61 17.29 -10.73 -16.09
CA ALA A 61 17.70 -9.75 -17.09
C ALA A 61 19.22 -9.51 -17.08
N ASN A 62 19.80 -9.28 -15.90
CA ASN A 62 21.25 -9.07 -15.76
C ASN A 62 22.06 -10.29 -16.22
N ILE A 63 21.59 -11.50 -15.91
CA ILE A 63 22.23 -12.75 -16.34
C ILE A 63 22.17 -12.88 -17.87
N VAL A 64 21.02 -12.60 -18.49
CA VAL A 64 20.86 -12.63 -19.96
C VAL A 64 21.80 -11.64 -20.63
N ASP A 65 21.89 -10.41 -20.12
CA ASP A 65 22.75 -9.37 -20.68
C ASP A 65 24.24 -9.75 -20.59
N ALA A 66 24.68 -10.25 -19.43
CA ALA A 66 26.06 -10.69 -19.23
C ALA A 66 26.41 -11.91 -20.10
N ILE A 67 25.47 -12.85 -20.29
CA ILE A 67 25.67 -13.99 -21.20
C ILE A 67 25.81 -13.50 -22.64
N ASN A 68 24.91 -12.64 -23.10
CA ASN A 68 24.88 -12.17 -24.49
C ASN A 68 26.12 -11.36 -24.87
N GLN A 69 26.68 -10.57 -23.93
CA GLN A 69 27.93 -9.83 -24.18
C GLN A 69 29.11 -10.75 -24.53
N ALA A 70 29.17 -11.94 -23.95
CA ALA A 70 30.25 -12.89 -24.22
C ALA A 70 29.88 -13.93 -25.30
N SER A 71 28.60 -14.28 -25.46
CA SER A 71 28.17 -15.31 -26.41
C SER A 71 28.10 -14.86 -27.88
N ASP A 72 28.22 -13.55 -28.14
CA ASP A 72 28.23 -12.99 -29.50
C ASP A 72 29.37 -13.55 -30.38
N CYS A 73 30.51 -13.91 -29.80
CA CYS A 73 31.62 -14.53 -30.53
C CYS A 73 31.35 -16.02 -30.89
N TRP A 74 30.41 -16.66 -30.21
CA TRP A 74 29.99 -18.04 -30.45
C TRP A 74 28.76 -18.14 -31.34
N GLY A 75 28.22 -17.03 -31.84
CA GLY A 75 27.05 -17.05 -32.73
C GLY A 75 25.76 -17.57 -32.08
N ILE A 76 25.71 -17.65 -30.74
CA ILE A 76 24.53 -18.03 -29.96
C ILE A 76 24.05 -16.82 -29.16
N ARG A 77 22.73 -16.64 -29.12
CA ARG A 77 22.06 -15.65 -28.28
C ARG A 77 21.20 -16.32 -27.23
N CYS A 78 21.34 -15.86 -25.99
CA CYS A 78 20.41 -16.17 -24.91
C CYS A 78 19.16 -15.30 -25.06
N LEU A 79 18.02 -15.92 -25.30
CA LEU A 79 16.73 -15.25 -25.39
C LEU A 79 16.16 -14.98 -23.99
N ARG A 80 16.35 -15.93 -23.08
CA ARG A 80 15.80 -15.86 -21.73
C ARG A 80 16.56 -16.79 -20.79
N TYR A 81 16.72 -16.32 -19.56
CA TYR A 81 17.14 -17.12 -18.42
C TYR A 81 15.97 -17.18 -17.42
N GLU A 82 15.62 -18.38 -16.97
CA GLU A 82 14.59 -18.58 -15.93
C GLU A 82 15.18 -19.34 -14.75
N ILE A 83 15.19 -18.71 -13.57
CA ILE A 83 15.43 -19.41 -12.31
C ILE A 83 14.19 -20.25 -11.99
N LYS A 84 14.36 -21.56 -11.96
CA LYS A 84 13.30 -22.53 -11.68
C LYS A 84 13.09 -22.67 -10.18
N ASP A 85 14.04 -23.32 -9.50
CA ASP A 85 13.95 -23.65 -8.08
C ASP A 85 15.20 -23.19 -7.33
N ILE A 86 15.00 -22.72 -6.09
CA ILE A 86 16.08 -22.32 -5.17
C ILE A 86 15.94 -23.17 -3.91
N HIS A 87 16.87 -24.10 -3.73
CA HIS A 87 16.93 -24.98 -2.58
C HIS A 87 17.88 -24.39 -1.53
N VAL A 88 17.30 -24.07 -0.38
CA VAL A 88 17.98 -23.50 0.79
C VAL A 88 18.01 -24.55 1.90
N PRO A 89 19.11 -24.70 2.67
CA PRO A 89 19.16 -25.60 3.81
C PRO A 89 18.02 -25.35 4.80
N PRO A 90 17.40 -26.39 5.38
CA PRO A 90 16.23 -26.26 6.26
C PRO A 90 16.47 -25.28 7.42
N ARG A 91 17.64 -25.33 8.05
CA ARG A 91 18.02 -24.46 9.16
C ARG A 91 17.99 -22.97 8.82
N VAL A 92 18.40 -22.60 7.60
CA VAL A 92 18.39 -21.21 7.15
C VAL A 92 16.97 -20.79 6.80
N LYS A 93 16.20 -21.69 6.17
CA LYS A 93 14.79 -21.45 5.85
C LYS A 93 13.96 -21.16 7.11
N GLU A 94 14.13 -21.95 8.17
CA GLU A 94 13.46 -21.74 9.45
C GLU A 94 13.85 -20.41 10.10
N SER A 95 15.14 -20.07 10.11
CA SER A 95 15.62 -18.79 10.64
C SER A 95 15.05 -17.60 9.87
N MET A 96 14.98 -17.69 8.53
CA MET A 96 14.37 -16.66 7.70
C MET A 96 12.87 -16.54 7.95
N GLN A 97 12.16 -17.66 8.09
CA GLN A 97 10.73 -17.66 8.41
C GLN A 97 10.47 -17.00 9.76
N MET A 98 11.22 -17.35 10.79
CA MET A 98 11.13 -16.70 12.11
C MET A 98 11.40 -15.20 12.03
N GLN A 99 12.40 -14.78 11.25
CA GLN A 99 12.71 -13.36 11.07
C GLN A 99 11.58 -12.61 10.35
N VAL A 100 11.03 -13.17 9.27
CA VAL A 100 9.92 -12.58 8.52
C VAL A 100 8.65 -12.52 9.37
N GLU A 101 8.35 -13.56 10.15
CA GLU A 101 7.23 -13.58 11.08
C GLU A 101 7.39 -12.53 12.19
N ALA A 102 8.58 -12.40 12.76
CA ALA A 102 8.87 -11.37 13.77
C ALA A 102 8.69 -9.96 13.20
N GLU A 103 9.16 -9.71 11.97
CA GLU A 103 8.99 -8.42 11.31
C GLU A 103 7.52 -8.14 10.98
N ARG A 104 6.79 -9.13 10.48
CA ARG A 104 5.34 -9.03 10.23
C ARG A 104 4.58 -8.75 11.51
N ARG A 105 4.88 -9.46 12.60
CA ARG A 105 4.25 -9.27 13.90
C ARG A 105 4.52 -7.86 14.44
N LYS A 106 5.78 -7.40 14.34
CA LYS A 106 6.15 -6.04 14.74
C LYS A 106 5.36 -4.99 13.94
N ARG A 107 5.27 -5.14 12.61
CA ARG A 107 4.49 -4.24 11.75
C ARG A 107 3.01 -4.25 12.10
N ALA A 108 2.44 -5.43 12.34
CA ALA A 108 1.03 -5.57 12.74
C ALA A 108 0.75 -4.86 14.06
N THR A 109 1.60 -5.05 15.08
CA THR A 109 1.45 -4.38 16.38
C THR A 109 1.59 -2.85 16.27
N VAL A 110 2.50 -2.35 15.43
CA VAL A 110 2.62 -0.91 15.18
C VAL A 110 1.36 -0.36 14.52
N LEU A 111 0.88 -1.02 13.46
CA LEU A 111 -0.31 -0.61 12.73
C LEU A 111 -1.56 -0.63 13.62
N GLU A 112 -1.70 -1.64 14.50
CA GLU A 112 -2.80 -1.76 15.45
C GLU A 112 -2.76 -0.65 16.51
N SER A 113 -1.56 -0.33 17.02
CA SER A 113 -1.35 0.78 17.95
C SER A 113 -1.69 2.13 17.32
N GLU A 114 -1.25 2.35 16.07
CA GLU A 114 -1.57 3.54 15.29
C GLU A 114 -3.08 3.66 15.03
N GLY A 115 -3.73 2.58 14.60
CA GLY A 115 -5.18 2.55 14.39
C GLY A 115 -5.98 2.79 15.67
N THR A 116 -5.53 2.24 16.81
CA THR A 116 -6.15 2.49 18.12
C THR A 116 -6.04 3.96 18.52
N ARG A 117 -4.87 4.55 18.33
CA ARG A 117 -4.63 5.98 18.61
C ARG A 117 -5.49 6.87 17.71
N GLU A 118 -5.52 6.60 16.41
CA GLU A 118 -6.30 7.39 15.45
C GLU A 118 -7.81 7.25 15.70
N SER A 119 -8.28 6.04 16.02
CA SER A 119 -9.68 5.82 16.42
C SER A 119 -10.05 6.61 17.67
N ALA A 120 -9.20 6.61 18.71
CA ALA A 120 -9.44 7.37 19.94
C ALA A 120 -9.49 8.89 19.69
N ILE A 121 -8.63 9.41 18.81
CA ILE A 121 -8.64 10.82 18.39
C ILE A 121 -9.95 11.15 17.68
N ASN A 122 -10.34 10.35 16.69
CA ASN A 122 -11.56 10.56 15.91
C ASN A 122 -12.82 10.55 16.80
N VAL A 123 -12.88 9.65 17.79
CA VAL A 123 -13.99 9.60 18.76
C VAL A 123 -14.00 10.85 19.64
N ALA A 124 -12.85 11.28 20.16
CA ALA A 124 -12.75 12.48 21.00
C ALA A 124 -13.11 13.76 20.23
N GLU A 125 -12.67 13.88 18.98
CA GLU A 125 -13.05 14.99 18.10
C GLU A 125 -14.56 14.98 17.78
N GLY A 126 -15.12 13.81 17.49
CA GLY A 126 -16.56 13.65 17.29
C GLY A 126 -17.38 14.06 18.52
N GLN A 127 -16.95 13.66 19.72
CA GLN A 127 -17.61 14.06 20.98
C GLN A 127 -17.52 15.56 21.22
N LYS A 128 -16.34 16.16 21.03
CA LYS A 128 -16.14 17.61 21.15
C LYS A 128 -17.08 18.36 20.20
N GLN A 129 -17.13 17.93 18.94
CA GLN A 129 -17.96 18.58 17.93
C GLN A 129 -19.46 18.42 18.25
N ALA A 130 -19.88 17.23 18.68
CA ALA A 130 -21.25 16.98 19.11
C ALA A 130 -21.65 17.87 20.30
N GLN A 131 -20.76 18.06 21.27
CA GLN A 131 -21.05 18.90 22.43
C GLN A 131 -21.15 20.39 22.08
N ILE A 132 -20.31 20.87 21.16
CA ILE A 132 -20.41 22.24 20.64
C ILE A 132 -21.75 22.43 19.92
N LEU A 133 -22.10 21.53 19.00
CA LEU A 133 -23.36 21.57 18.26
C LEU A 133 -24.58 21.52 19.19
N ALA A 134 -24.54 20.70 20.24
CA ALA A 134 -25.61 20.62 21.24
C ALA A 134 -25.77 21.95 22.01
N SER A 135 -24.66 22.57 22.43
CA SER A 135 -24.71 23.86 23.13
C SER A 135 -25.22 24.98 22.23
N GLU A 136 -24.81 25.00 20.96
CA GLU A 136 -25.31 25.94 19.95
C GLU A 136 -26.82 25.73 19.69
N ALA A 137 -27.26 24.48 19.58
CA ALA A 137 -28.66 24.13 19.40
C ALA A 137 -29.51 24.58 20.61
N GLU A 138 -29.06 24.34 21.85
CA GLU A 138 -29.78 24.77 23.06
C GLU A 138 -29.89 26.30 23.13
N LYS A 139 -28.81 27.02 22.81
CA LYS A 139 -28.83 28.49 22.73
C LYS A 139 -29.84 28.98 21.70
N ALA A 140 -29.84 28.37 20.51
CA ALA A 140 -30.79 28.72 19.45
C ALA A 140 -32.23 28.41 19.85
N GLU A 141 -32.47 27.28 20.51
CA GLU A 141 -33.79 26.89 21.04
C GLU A 141 -34.30 27.90 22.06
N GLN A 142 -33.47 28.30 23.03
CA GLN A 142 -33.84 29.29 24.05
C GLN A 142 -34.18 30.65 23.41
N ILE A 143 -33.40 31.10 22.43
CA ILE A 143 -33.68 32.34 21.69
C ILE A 143 -35.00 32.23 20.92
N ASN A 144 -35.22 31.13 20.21
CA ASN A 144 -36.44 30.90 19.45
C ASN A 144 -37.67 30.86 20.35
N LYS A 145 -37.56 30.23 21.51
CA LYS A 145 -38.65 30.16 22.51
C LYS A 145 -38.96 31.54 23.08
N ALA A 146 -37.95 32.30 23.50
CA ALA A 146 -38.13 33.66 24.00
C ALA A 146 -38.74 34.60 22.95
N ALA A 147 -38.28 34.51 21.69
CA ALA A 147 -38.86 35.27 20.57
C ALA A 147 -40.31 34.87 20.29
N GLY A 148 -40.62 33.57 20.35
CA GLY A 148 -41.98 33.04 20.22
C GLY A 148 -42.92 33.56 21.32
N GLU A 149 -42.47 33.56 22.57
CA GLU A 149 -43.22 34.08 23.72
C GLU A 149 -43.47 35.59 23.61
N ALA A 150 -42.43 36.37 23.25
CA ALA A 150 -42.56 37.81 23.04
C ALA A 150 -43.54 38.15 21.91
N ASN A 151 -43.45 37.44 20.77
CA ASN A 151 -44.39 37.60 19.66
C ASN A 151 -45.82 37.23 20.06
N ALA A 152 -46.01 36.12 20.77
CA ALA A 152 -47.33 35.72 21.26
C ALA A 152 -47.93 36.75 22.22
N MET A 153 -47.10 37.36 23.08
CA MET A 153 -47.53 38.43 23.98
C MET A 153 -47.94 39.69 23.21
N LEU A 154 -47.17 40.11 22.21
CA LEU A 154 -47.51 41.25 21.35
C LEU A 154 -48.81 41.03 20.57
N VAL A 155 -49.00 39.84 20.01
CA VAL A 155 -50.24 39.49 19.30
C VAL A 155 -51.45 39.54 20.23
N LYS A 156 -51.33 38.99 21.46
CA LYS A 156 -52.39 39.08 22.47
C LYS A 156 -52.67 40.52 22.90
N ALA A 157 -51.64 41.34 23.08
CA ALA A 157 -51.80 42.74 23.47
C ALA A 157 -52.49 43.56 22.36
N ARG A 158 -52.10 43.37 21.09
CA ARG A 158 -52.79 43.98 19.94
C ARG A 158 -54.24 43.55 19.85
N ALA A 159 -54.53 42.26 19.95
CA ALA A 159 -55.90 41.75 19.90
C ALA A 159 -56.78 42.35 21.02
N LYS A 160 -56.24 42.49 22.23
CA LYS A 160 -56.93 43.18 23.34
C LYS A 160 -57.17 44.66 23.05
N ALA A 161 -56.17 45.37 22.54
CA ALA A 161 -56.31 46.79 22.21
C ALA A 161 -57.37 47.03 21.13
N GLU A 162 -57.37 46.20 20.09
CA GLU A 162 -58.36 46.22 19.01
C GLU A 162 -59.77 45.91 19.52
N ALA A 163 -59.91 44.92 20.39
CA ALA A 163 -61.18 44.61 21.06
C ALA A 163 -61.70 45.79 21.90
N ILE A 164 -60.82 46.47 22.65
CA ILE A 164 -61.19 47.66 23.45
C ILE A 164 -61.63 48.81 22.52
N GLN A 165 -60.93 49.05 21.40
CA GLN A 165 -61.32 50.09 20.44
C GLN A 165 -62.68 49.80 19.79
N LEU A 166 -62.94 48.56 19.39
CA LEU A 166 -64.25 48.14 18.87
C LEU A 166 -65.37 48.39 19.89
N LEU A 167 -65.12 48.07 21.16
CA LEU A 167 -66.09 48.28 22.25
C LEU A 167 -66.34 49.77 22.51
N ALA A 168 -65.28 50.60 22.50
CA ALA A 168 -65.37 52.04 22.65
C ALA A 168 -66.12 52.70 21.47
N ALA A 169 -65.87 52.24 20.24
CA ALA A 169 -66.59 52.70 19.05
C ALA A 169 -68.08 52.31 19.10
N ALA A 170 -68.41 51.11 19.57
CA ALA A 170 -69.79 50.67 19.75
C ALA A 170 -70.53 51.50 20.81
N LEU A 171 -69.86 51.87 21.91
CA LEU A 171 -70.42 52.73 22.96
C LEU A 171 -70.61 54.19 22.52
N ALA A 172 -69.78 54.70 21.61
CA ALA A 172 -69.88 56.07 21.10
C ALA A 172 -70.99 56.28 20.05
N GLN A 173 -71.60 55.21 19.54
CA GLN A 173 -72.75 55.25 18.61
C GLN A 173 -74.12 55.14 19.30
N GLN A 174 -74.16 55.04 20.64
CA GLN A 174 -75.37 55.15 21.46
C GLN A 174 -75.51 56.58 22.00
#